data_AF-A0A645IYI1-F1
#
_entry.id   AF-A0A645IYI1-F1
#
_cell.length_a   1.000
_cell.length_b   1.000
_cell.length_c   1.000
_cell.angle_alpha   90.00
_cell.angle_beta   90.00
_cell.angle_gamma   90.00
#
_symmetry.space_group_name_H-M   'P 1'
#
loop_
_entity.id
_entity.type
_entity.pdbx_description
1 polymer ?
#
loop_
_entity_poly.entity_id
_entity_poly.type
_entity_poly.pdbx_seq_one_letter_code
_entity_poly.pdbx_strand_id
1 'polypeptide(L)'
;MLHEIQQIDRSVAVAALYPDGLLRPWVYLKIVGIPQAHPQYLQLLLPGEITHYQQAGIPVRPWTVDEPEIWQRFIAEGLDGIITNLPASARALRDSESA
;
A
#
# COMPACT_ATOMS: atom_id res chain seq x y z
N MET A 1 11.80 7.83 14.84
CA MET A 1 11.65 7.76 13.37
C MET A 1 10.20 7.70 12.86
N LEU A 2 9.29 6.79 13.27
CA LEU A 2 7.83 6.98 13.03
C LEU A 2 7.05 7.12 14.34
N HIS A 3 7.42 6.34 15.35
CA HIS A 3 6.87 6.44 16.69
C HIS A 3 7.08 7.83 17.33
N GLU A 4 8.27 8.42 17.15
CA GLU A 4 8.57 9.79 17.60
C GLU A 4 7.64 10.83 16.95
N ILE A 5 7.32 10.69 15.66
CA ILE A 5 6.38 11.59 14.98
C ILE A 5 5.00 11.48 15.63
N GLN A 6 4.53 10.26 15.88
CA GLN A 6 3.26 10.01 16.56
C GLN A 6 3.26 10.47 18.04
N GLN A 7 4.42 10.54 18.70
CA GLN A 7 4.52 11.09 20.06
C GLN A 7 4.42 12.63 20.06
N ILE A 8 4.94 13.28 19.02
CA ILE A 8 4.85 14.74 18.83
C ILE A 8 3.44 15.14 18.43
N ASP A 9 2.87 14.48 17.42
CA ASP A 9 1.53 14.76 16.90
C ASP A 9 0.88 13.49 16.34
N ARG A 10 -0.19 13.03 17.00
CA ARG A 10 -0.94 11.83 16.57
C ARG A 10 -1.85 12.07 15.37
N SER A 11 -2.09 13.32 14.97
CA SER A 11 -2.90 13.65 13.80
C SER A 11 -2.12 13.46 12.48
N VAL A 12 -0.79 13.45 12.55
CA VAL A 12 0.06 13.23 11.38
C VAL A 12 -0.07 11.79 10.91
N ALA A 13 -0.51 11.63 9.66
CA ALA A 13 -0.58 10.32 9.03
C ALA A 13 0.83 9.75 8.82
N VAL A 14 1.04 8.50 9.25
CA VAL A 14 2.29 7.77 9.06
C VAL A 14 2.02 6.42 8.40
N ALA A 15 3.01 5.91 7.67
CA ALA A 15 3.00 4.60 7.02
C ALA A 15 4.40 4.00 7.01
N ALA A 16 4.50 2.67 7.17
CA ALA A 16 5.78 1.98 7.11
C ALA A 16 6.21 1.78 5.65
N LEU A 17 7.37 2.32 5.28
CA LEU A 17 8.01 2.07 3.97
C LEU A 17 9.02 0.93 4.10
N TYR A 18 8.95 -0.08 3.24
CA TYR A 18 9.93 -1.17 3.22
C TYR A 18 10.11 -1.80 1.83
N PRO A 19 11.34 -2.20 1.47
CA PRO A 19 11.66 -2.78 0.16
C PRO A 19 11.49 -4.31 0.10
N ASP A 20 11.57 -5.01 1.23
CA ASP A 20 11.70 -6.48 1.26
C ASP A 20 10.37 -7.19 1.55
N GLY A 21 10.28 -8.44 1.08
CA GLY A 21 9.20 -9.38 1.39
C GLY A 21 9.21 -9.77 2.86
N LEU A 22 8.64 -8.93 3.71
CA LEU A 22 8.44 -9.24 5.13
C LEU A 22 7.39 -10.34 5.25
N LEU A 23 7.63 -11.31 6.12
CA LEU A 23 6.64 -12.34 6.41
C LEU A 23 5.51 -11.73 7.25
N ARG A 24 4.27 -11.68 6.76
CA ARG A 24 3.10 -11.19 7.52
C ARG A 24 3.29 -9.79 8.14
N PRO A 25 3.64 -8.75 7.35
CA PRO A 25 3.91 -7.39 7.84
C PRO A 25 2.74 -6.79 8.64
N TRP A 26 1.49 -7.15 8.32
CA TRP A 26 0.31 -6.73 9.07
C TRP A 26 0.36 -7.09 10.57
N VAL A 27 1.08 -8.14 10.95
CA VAL A 27 1.30 -8.50 12.36
C VAL A 27 2.21 -7.48 13.02
N TYR A 28 3.35 -7.17 12.38
CA TYR A 28 4.34 -6.23 12.91
C TYR A 28 3.77 -4.83 13.01
N LEU A 29 3.05 -4.38 11.99
CA LEU A 29 2.39 -3.06 11.95
C LEU A 29 1.43 -2.86 13.13
N LYS A 30 0.65 -3.89 13.47
CA LYS A 30 -0.23 -3.88 14.66
C LYS A 30 0.56 -3.80 15.96
N ILE A 31 1.67 -4.54 16.08
CA ILE A 31 2.52 -4.53 17.28
C ILE A 31 3.14 -3.15 17.49
N VAL A 32 3.65 -2.51 16.43
CA VAL A 32 4.35 -1.23 16.54
C VAL A 32 3.41 -0.01 16.52
N GLY A 33 2.11 -0.22 16.25
CA GLY A 33 1.11 0.85 16.22
C GLY A 33 1.22 1.76 14.98
N ILE A 34 1.71 1.22 13.86
CA ILE A 34 1.75 1.96 12.58
C ILE A 34 0.50 1.57 11.77
N PRO A 35 -0.35 2.54 11.39
CA PRO A 35 -1.67 2.24 10.84
C PRO A 35 -1.69 1.88 9.35
N GLN A 36 -0.61 2.12 8.60
CA GLN A 36 -0.59 2.03 7.14
C GLN A 36 0.74 1.48 6.61
N ALA A 37 0.73 0.95 5.39
CA ALA A 37 1.90 0.30 4.78
C ALA A 37 2.17 0.81 3.36
N HIS A 38 3.45 1.06 3.07
CA HIS A 38 3.99 1.33 1.73
C HIS A 38 5.02 0.25 1.36
N PRO A 39 4.59 -0.99 1.04
CA PRO A 39 5.48 -2.06 0.63
C PRO A 39 6.01 -1.85 -0.79
N GLN A 40 7.10 -2.52 -1.13
CA GLN A 40 7.45 -2.72 -2.53
C GLN A 40 6.40 -3.61 -3.21
N TYR A 41 5.97 -3.25 -4.42
CA TYR A 41 4.75 -3.81 -5.00
C TYR A 41 4.80 -5.31 -5.30
N LEU A 42 5.99 -5.89 -5.53
CA LEU A 42 6.14 -7.31 -5.82
C LEU A 42 5.68 -8.17 -4.65
N GLN A 43 5.80 -7.66 -3.41
CA GLN A 43 5.26 -8.36 -2.24
C GLN A 43 3.76 -8.60 -2.40
N LEU A 44 3.00 -7.60 -2.86
CA LEU A 44 1.54 -7.72 -3.02
C LEU A 44 1.11 -8.65 -4.16
N LEU A 45 2.04 -9.08 -5.01
CA LEU A 45 1.74 -10.05 -6.05
C LEU A 45 1.63 -11.47 -5.51
N LEU A 46 2.18 -11.75 -4.32
CA LEU A 46 2.07 -13.04 -3.67
C LEU A 46 0.60 -13.35 -3.32
N PRO A 47 0.16 -14.62 -3.45
CA PRO A 47 -1.23 -14.99 -3.21
C PRO A 47 -1.73 -14.58 -1.82
N GLY A 48 -2.83 -13.84 -1.80
CA GLY A 48 -3.54 -13.45 -0.57
C GLY A 48 -2.92 -12.30 0.21
N GLU A 49 -1.75 -11.76 -0.15
CA GLU A 49 -1.13 -10.65 0.59
C GLU A 49 -2.08 -9.47 0.74
N ILE A 50 -2.70 -9.01 -0.36
CA ILE A 50 -3.66 -7.91 -0.36
C ILE A 50 -4.84 -8.21 0.58
N THR A 51 -5.39 -9.42 0.49
CA THR A 51 -6.49 -9.87 1.37
C THR A 51 -6.10 -9.83 2.85
N HIS A 52 -4.87 -10.20 3.20
CA HIS A 52 -4.42 -10.13 4.60
C HIS A 52 -4.34 -8.69 5.12
N TYR A 53 -3.90 -7.72 4.31
CA TYR A 53 -3.95 -6.29 4.70
C TYR A 53 -5.39 -5.82 4.89
N GLN A 54 -6.28 -6.16 3.97
CA GLN A 54 -7.70 -5.81 4.03
C GLN A 54 -8.37 -6.38 5.29
N GLN A 55 -8.16 -7.67 5.58
CA GLN A 55 -8.64 -8.31 6.82
C GLN A 55 -8.02 -7.70 8.09
N ALA A 56 -6.79 -7.20 7.99
CA ALA A 56 -6.13 -6.52 9.09
C ALA A 56 -6.64 -5.07 9.30
N GLY A 57 -7.40 -4.52 8.36
CA GLY A 57 -7.84 -3.12 8.36
C GLY A 57 -6.68 -2.14 8.15
N ILE A 58 -5.66 -2.54 7.41
CA ILE A 58 -4.44 -1.74 7.19
C ILE A 58 -4.43 -1.24 5.74
N PRO A 59 -4.57 0.08 5.51
CA PRO A 59 -4.45 0.64 4.18
C PRO A 59 -3.05 0.42 3.60
N VAL A 60 -2.98 0.03 2.33
CA VAL A 60 -1.73 -0.30 1.64
C VAL A 60 -1.57 0.49 0.34
N ARG A 61 -0.40 1.12 0.16
CA ARG A 61 -0.06 1.89 -1.05
C ARG A 61 1.34 1.52 -1.52
N PRO A 62 1.47 0.53 -2.43
CA PRO A 62 2.76 0.02 -2.85
C PRO A 62 3.53 1.00 -3.75
N TRP A 63 4.85 0.82 -3.79
CA TRP A 63 5.77 1.57 -4.66
C TRP A 63 6.74 0.63 -5.41
N THR A 64 7.38 1.05 -6.49
CA THR A 64 6.87 2.01 -7.47
C THR A 64 6.22 1.20 -8.58
N VAL A 65 4.92 1.38 -8.80
CA VAL A 65 4.14 0.59 -9.76
C VAL A 65 4.09 1.36 -11.06
N ASP A 66 4.80 0.91 -12.10
CA ASP A 66 4.84 1.61 -13.39
C ASP A 66 4.22 0.80 -14.53
N GLU A 67 3.77 -0.42 -14.23
CA GLU A 67 3.20 -1.37 -15.17
C GLU A 67 1.66 -1.27 -15.21
N PRO A 68 1.05 -0.95 -16.38
CA PRO A 68 -0.40 -0.83 -16.52
C PRO A 68 -1.19 -2.07 -16.11
N GLU A 69 -0.66 -3.27 -16.36
CA GLU A 69 -1.29 -4.53 -15.98
C GLU A 69 -1.38 -4.67 -14.45
N ILE A 70 -0.37 -4.15 -13.74
CA ILE A 70 -0.35 -4.16 -12.28
C ILE A 70 -1.28 -3.07 -11.72
N TRP A 71 -1.41 -1.91 -12.39
CA TRP A 71 -2.44 -0.92 -12.04
C TRP A 71 -3.83 -1.52 -12.12
N GLN A 72 -4.17 -2.18 -13.25
CA GLN A 72 -5.46 -2.84 -13.45
C GLN A 72 -5.74 -3.85 -12.34
N ARG A 73 -4.76 -4.71 -12.05
CA ARG A 73 -4.88 -5.70 -10.97
C ARG A 73 -5.16 -5.05 -9.62
N PHE A 74 -4.37 -4.05 -9.23
CA PHE A 74 -4.55 -3.39 -7.93
C PHE A 74 -5.85 -2.59 -7.83
N ILE A 75 -6.31 -1.98 -8.92
CA ILE A 75 -7.63 -1.35 -8.99
C ILE A 75 -8.73 -2.39 -8.77
N ALA A 76 -8.67 -3.51 -9.50
CA ALA A 76 -9.66 -4.59 -9.40
C ALA A 76 -9.68 -5.26 -8.01
N GLU A 77 -8.52 -5.36 -7.36
CA GLU A 77 -8.39 -5.89 -5.99
C GLU A 77 -8.75 -4.86 -4.90
N GLY A 78 -9.09 -3.62 -5.27
CA GLY A 78 -9.55 -2.58 -4.33
C GLY A 78 -8.45 -2.04 -3.43
N LEU A 79 -7.24 -1.83 -3.96
CA LEU A 79 -6.13 -1.23 -3.21
C LEU A 79 -6.41 0.25 -2.88
N ASP A 80 -5.91 0.71 -1.73
CA ASP A 80 -6.12 2.09 -1.25
C ASP A 80 -5.41 3.17 -2.09
N GLY A 81 -4.46 2.76 -2.94
CA GLY A 81 -3.73 3.62 -3.85
C GLY A 81 -2.45 2.96 -4.34
N ILE A 82 -1.74 3.64 -5.24
CA ILE A 82 -0.43 3.23 -5.74
C ILE A 82 0.52 4.45 -5.75
N ILE A 83 1.81 4.18 -5.64
CA ILE A 83 2.87 5.16 -5.87
C ILE A 83 3.50 4.80 -7.23
N THR A 84 3.46 5.72 -8.20
CA THR A 84 3.89 5.51 -9.59
C THR A 84 4.68 6.72 -10.10
N ASN A 85 5.63 6.49 -11.00
CA ASN A 85 6.30 7.53 -11.77
C ASN A 85 5.45 8.04 -12.95
N LEU A 86 4.35 7.36 -13.28
CA LEU A 86 3.49 7.65 -14.43
C LEU A 86 2.05 8.05 -14.02
N PRO A 87 1.87 9.09 -13.18
CA PRO A 87 0.58 9.40 -12.56
C PRO A 87 -0.51 9.82 -13.55
N ALA A 88 -0.14 10.40 -14.70
CA ALA A 88 -1.10 10.76 -15.75
C ALA A 88 -1.73 9.53 -16.39
N SER A 89 -0.90 8.56 -16.79
CA SER A 89 -1.34 7.29 -17.39
C SER A 89 -2.16 6.46 -16.41
N ALA A 90 -1.70 6.34 -15.16
CA ALA A 90 -2.40 5.59 -14.12
C ALA A 90 -3.81 6.16 -13.83
N ARG A 91 -3.96 7.48 -13.81
CA ARG A 91 -5.27 8.13 -13.66
C ARG A 91 -6.19 7.86 -14.85
N ALA A 92 -5.69 8.02 -16.08
CA ALA A 92 -6.49 7.79 -17.28
C ALA A 92 -7.04 6.35 -17.32
N LEU A 93 -6.23 5.37 -16.93
CA LEU A 93 -6.63 3.97 -16.82
C LEU A 93 -7.71 3.77 -15.74
N ARG A 94 -7.52 4.30 -14.53
CA ARG A 94 -8.52 4.19 -13.45
C ARG A 94 -9.87 4.79 -13.86
N ASP A 95 -9.84 5.95 -14.51
CA ASP A 95 -11.05 6.65 -14.91
C ASP A 95 -11.79 5.91 -16.04
N SER A 96 -11.07 5.20 -16.92
CA SER A 96 -11.69 4.34 -17.95
C SER A 96 -12.34 3.06 -17.40
N GLU A 97 -11.84 2.52 -16.29
CA GLU A 97 -12.43 1.33 -15.62
C GLU A 97 -13.64 1.70 -14.73
N SER A 98 -13.81 3.00 -14.41
CA SER A 98 -14.91 3.50 -13.58
C SER A 98 -16.15 3.94 -14.38
N ALA A 99 -16.08 3.88 -15.72
CA ALA A 99 -17.11 4.31 -16.66
C ALA A 99 -17.93 3.11 -17.17
#